data_AF-A0A6V7L7K6-F1
#
_entry.id   AF-A0A6V7L7K6-F1
#
_cell.length_a   1.000
_cell.length_b   1.000
_cell.length_c   1.000
_cell.angle_alpha   90.00
_cell.angle_beta   90.00
_cell.angle_gamma   90.00
#
_symmetry.space_group_name_H-M   'P 1'
#
loop_
_entity.id
_entity.type
_entity.pdbx_description
1 polymer ?
#
loop_
_entity_poly.entity_id
_entity_poly.type
_entity_poly.pdbx_seq_one_letter_code
_entity_poly.pdbx_strand_id
1 'polypeptide(L)'
;PAVVKRVINPTISVMQQRRYASTIDADVVVIGAGPGGYVAAIKAAQLGMKTVCIEKNPTLGGTCLNVGCIPSKSLLNNSHYYHMAHSGDLNNRGVV
;
A
#
# COMPACT_ATOMS: atom_id res chain seq x y z
N PRO A 1 6.01 32.31 25.84
CA PRO A 1 7.11 31.86 26.72
C PRO A 1 8.10 30.93 25.97
N ALA A 2 9.35 31.38 25.82
CA ALA A 2 10.52 30.70 25.22
C ALA A 2 10.38 30.19 23.77
N VAL A 3 10.39 31.03 22.73
CA VAL A 3 11.58 31.48 21.98
C VAL A 3 12.75 30.48 21.96
N VAL A 4 12.62 29.40 21.17
CA VAL A 4 13.78 28.64 20.69
C VAL A 4 14.29 29.30 19.41
N LYS A 5 15.15 30.31 19.55
CA LYS A 5 15.96 30.82 18.43
C LYS A 5 17.02 29.77 18.10
N ARG A 6 16.73 28.90 17.13
CA ARG A 6 17.76 28.06 16.49
C ARG A 6 18.72 28.99 15.76
N VAL A 7 19.90 29.20 16.33
CA VAL A 7 21.04 29.83 15.65
C VAL A 7 21.48 28.87 14.54
N ILE A 8 20.96 29.09 13.33
CA ILE A 8 21.48 28.48 12.11
C ILE A 8 22.54 29.42 11.55
N ASN A 9 23.81 29.01 11.63
CA ASN A 9 24.93 29.73 11.01
C ASN A 9 24.68 29.87 9.50
N PRO A 10 24.84 31.06 8.90
CA PRO A 10 24.50 31.32 7.49
C PRO A 10 25.48 30.70 6.48
N THR A 11 26.53 30.01 6.92
CA THR A 11 27.59 29.48 6.06
C THR A 11 27.36 28.05 5.54
N ILE A 12 26.30 27.35 5.97
CA ILE A 12 25.92 26.01 5.44
C ILE A 12 24.69 26.12 4.50
N SER A 13 24.60 27.20 3.71
CA SER A 13 23.46 27.43 2.82
C SER A 13 23.69 27.00 1.35
N VAL A 14 24.86 26.44 1.00
CA VAL A 14 25.22 26.13 -0.41
C VAL A 14 25.37 24.63 -0.66
N MET A 15 24.62 23.79 0.06
CA MET A 15 24.32 22.43 -0.37
C MET A 15 22.81 22.29 -0.51
N GLN A 16 22.35 22.66 -1.71
CA GLN A 16 21.22 22.10 -2.45
C GLN A 16 20.43 21.02 -1.68
N GLN A 17 19.58 21.45 -0.74
CA GLN A 17 18.58 20.56 -0.17
C GLN A 17 17.59 20.26 -1.30
N ARG A 18 17.70 19.11 -1.94
CA ARG A 18 16.60 18.48 -2.67
C ARG A 18 15.47 18.25 -1.66
N ARG A 19 14.67 19.27 -1.37
CA ARG A 19 13.49 19.17 -0.51
C ARG A 19 12.40 18.44 -1.29
N TYR A 20 12.48 17.11 -1.34
CA TYR A 20 11.37 16.23 -1.73
C TYR A 20 10.38 16.00 -0.57
N ALA A 21 10.53 16.70 0.56
CA ALA A 21 9.61 16.60 1.67
C ALA A 21 8.47 17.62 1.50
N SER A 22 7.25 17.14 1.32
CA SER A 22 6.05 17.95 1.50
C SER A 22 6.01 18.45 2.95
N THR A 23 5.49 19.65 3.18
CA THR A 23 5.37 20.29 4.51
C THR A 23 4.25 19.66 5.35
N ILE A 24 3.99 18.36 5.19
CA ILE A 24 2.89 17.68 5.87
C ILE A 24 3.43 17.08 7.16
N ASP A 25 3.07 17.66 8.30
CA ASP A 25 3.30 17.03 9.60
C ASP A 25 2.46 15.75 9.70
N ALA A 26 3.02 14.65 10.20
CA ALA A 26 2.31 13.39 10.38
C ALA A 26 2.80 12.70 11.66
N ASP A 27 1.88 12.06 12.39
CA ASP A 27 2.21 11.25 13.56
C ASP A 27 2.78 9.89 13.14
N VAL A 28 2.27 9.35 12.03
CA VAL A 28 2.69 8.06 11.46
C VAL A 28 2.86 8.18 9.95
N VAL A 29 4.01 7.72 9.46
CA VAL A 29 4.27 7.59 8.02
C VAL A 29 4.52 6.13 7.68
N VAL A 30 3.68 5.57 6.82
CA VAL A 30 3.79 4.21 6.32
C VAL A 30 4.37 4.22 4.91
N ILE A 31 5.47 3.50 4.70
CA ILE A 31 6.12 3.39 3.38
C ILE A 31 5.77 2.03 2.78
N GLY A 32 4.98 2.06 1.71
CA GLY A 32 4.43 0.92 1.01
C GLY A 32 2.95 0.69 1.33
N ALA A 33 2.12 0.52 0.30
CA ALA A 33 0.68 0.28 0.44
C ALA A 33 0.30 -1.19 0.13
N GLY A 34 1.14 -2.14 0.54
CA GLY A 34 0.80 -3.57 0.53
C GLY A 34 -0.17 -3.95 1.67
N PRO A 35 -0.58 -5.22 1.79
CA PRO A 35 -1.52 -5.68 2.81
C PRO A 35 -1.11 -5.33 4.24
N GLY A 36 0.18 -5.34 4.58
CA GLY A 36 0.63 -4.85 5.88
C GLY A 36 0.57 -3.33 6.00
N GLY A 37 0.94 -2.61 4.94
CA GLY A 37 1.09 -1.17 4.94
C GLY A 37 -0.24 -0.42 4.97
N TYR A 38 -1.14 -0.68 4.02
CA TYR A 38 -2.42 0.04 4.00
C TYR A 38 -3.28 -0.31 5.22
N VAL A 39 -3.21 -1.54 5.74
CA VAL A 39 -3.93 -1.93 6.97
C VAL A 39 -3.37 -1.19 8.18
N ALA A 40 -2.05 -1.12 8.33
CA ALA A 40 -1.41 -0.35 9.40
C ALA A 40 -1.78 1.15 9.31
N ALA A 41 -1.76 1.72 8.11
CA ALA A 41 -2.14 3.12 7.89
C ALA A 41 -3.61 3.39 8.27
N ILE A 42 -4.53 2.52 7.83
CA ILE A 42 -5.95 2.61 8.20
C ILE A 42 -6.11 2.51 9.71
N LYS A 43 -5.40 1.57 10.37
CA LYS A 43 -5.52 1.39 11.81
C LYS A 43 -4.97 2.57 12.59
N ALA A 44 -3.84 3.14 12.17
CA ALA A 44 -3.30 4.35 12.78
C ALA A 44 -4.27 5.54 12.66
N ALA A 45 -4.90 5.72 11.49
CA ALA A 45 -5.92 6.74 11.30
C ALA A 45 -7.16 6.52 12.20
N GLN A 46 -7.61 5.28 12.36
CA GLN A 46 -8.71 4.94 13.27
C GLN A 46 -8.39 5.23 14.75
N LEU A 47 -7.11 5.21 15.13
CA LEU A 47 -6.65 5.58 16.48
C LEU A 47 -6.48 7.10 16.66
N GLY A 48 -6.87 7.91 15.65
CA GLY A 48 -6.82 9.37 15.70
C GLY A 48 -5.48 9.98 15.30
N MET A 49 -4.54 9.18 14.79
CA MET A 49 -3.22 9.65 14.34
C MET A 49 -3.29 10.26 12.94
N LYS A 50 -2.65 11.41 12.73
CA LYS A 50 -2.46 12.00 11.39
C LYS A 50 -1.50 11.13 10.59
N THR A 51 -2.05 10.30 9.72
CA THR A 51 -1.31 9.22 9.07
C THR A 51 -1.10 9.51 7.58
N VAL A 52 0.13 9.29 7.09
CA VAL A 52 0.48 9.38 5.67
C VAL A 52 0.91 8.00 5.17
N CYS A 53 0.35 7.55 4.06
CA CYS A 53 0.76 6.30 3.38
C CYS A 53 1.39 6.66 2.03
N ILE A 54 2.61 6.16 1.79
CA ILE A 54 3.38 6.45 0.58
C ILE A 54 3.51 5.17 -0.24
N GLU A 55 3.10 5.22 -1.51
CA GLU A 55 3.26 4.12 -2.46
C GLU A 55 3.93 4.67 -3.72
N LYS A 56 4.88 3.91 -4.28
CA LYS A 56 5.57 4.29 -5.52
C LYS A 56 4.76 3.91 -6.76
N ASN A 57 3.94 2.87 -6.65
CA ASN A 57 3.12 2.37 -7.74
C ASN A 57 1.88 3.26 -7.95
N PRO A 58 1.34 3.32 -9.18
CA PRO A 58 0.14 4.11 -9.47
C PRO A 58 -1.13 3.59 -8.78
N THR A 59 -1.13 2.31 -8.38
CA THR A 59 -2.24 1.67 -7.65
C THR A 59 -1.79 1.22 -6.26
N LEU A 60 -2.72 1.27 -5.30
CA LEU A 60 -2.53 0.74 -3.95
C LEU A 60 -2.69 -0.80 -3.92
N GLY A 61 -2.43 -1.42 -2.77
CA GLY A 61 -2.64 -2.85 -2.52
C GLY A 61 -1.38 -3.71 -2.66
N GLY A 62 -0.29 -3.13 -3.16
CA GLY A 62 1.03 -3.78 -3.29
C GLY A 62 0.98 -5.10 -4.05
N THR A 63 1.88 -6.02 -3.70
CA THR A 63 2.05 -7.30 -4.41
C THR A 63 0.80 -8.17 -4.36
N CYS A 64 0.20 -8.36 -3.18
CA CYS A 64 -0.92 -9.28 -2.98
C CYS A 64 -2.10 -8.97 -3.92
N LEU A 65 -2.48 -7.70 -4.00
CA LEU A 65 -3.61 -7.26 -4.82
C LEU A 65 -3.28 -7.24 -6.31
N ASN A 66 -2.13 -6.67 -6.69
CA ASN A 66 -1.87 -6.34 -8.09
C ASN A 66 -1.21 -7.49 -8.87
N VAL A 67 -0.27 -8.23 -8.27
CA VAL A 67 0.59 -9.20 -8.99
C VAL A 67 0.91 -10.45 -8.17
N GLY A 68 0.04 -10.79 -7.20
CA GLY A 68 0.27 -11.86 -6.24
C GLY A 68 -0.98 -12.68 -6.00
N CYS A 69 -1.38 -12.80 -4.74
CA CYS A 69 -2.42 -13.73 -4.32
C CYS A 69 -3.74 -13.56 -5.09
N ILE A 70 -4.19 -12.32 -5.32
CA ILE A 70 -5.48 -12.06 -5.98
C ILE A 70 -5.48 -12.55 -7.44
N PRO A 71 -4.57 -12.12 -8.33
CA PRO A 71 -4.56 -12.64 -9.70
C PRO A 71 -4.26 -14.15 -9.74
N SER A 72 -3.37 -14.66 -8.88
CA SER A 72 -3.08 -16.10 -8.84
C SER A 72 -4.30 -16.93 -8.45
N LYS A 73 -5.07 -16.51 -7.44
CA LYS A 73 -6.26 -17.25 -7.00
C LYS A 73 -7.43 -17.12 -7.98
N SER A 74 -7.57 -15.98 -8.67
CA SER A 74 -8.52 -15.83 -9.76
C SER A 74 -8.24 -16.84 -10.89
N LEU A 75 -6.99 -16.92 -11.33
CA LEU A 75 -6.60 -17.85 -12.39
C LEU A 75 -6.73 -19.31 -11.97
N LEU A 76 -6.35 -19.66 -10.74
CA LEU A 76 -6.53 -21.02 -10.20
C LEU A 76 -8.00 -21.43 -10.13
N ASN A 77 -8.88 -20.52 -9.73
CA ASN A 77 -10.31 -20.79 -9.69
C ASN A 77 -10.89 -21.01 -11.10
N ASN A 78 -10.49 -20.18 -12.06
CA ASN A 78 -10.95 -20.32 -13.44
C ASN A 78 -10.43 -21.60 -14.10
N SER A 79 -9.15 -21.93 -13.90
CA SER A 79 -8.58 -23.18 -14.45
C SER A 79 -9.21 -24.41 -13.81
N HIS A 80 -9.54 -24.35 -12.52
CA HIS A 80 -10.26 -25.41 -11.83
C HIS A 80 -11.65 -25.62 -12.44
N TYR A 81 -12.43 -24.56 -12.68
CA TYR A 81 -13.74 -24.69 -13.36
C TYR A 81 -13.63 -25.20 -14.79
N TYR A 82 -12.63 -24.74 -15.55
CA TYR A 82 -12.39 -25.26 -16.90
C TYR A 82 -12.08 -26.76 -16.87
N HIS A 83 -11.23 -27.20 -15.95
CA HIS A 83 -10.92 -28.62 -15.78
C HIS A 83 -12.15 -29.44 -15.38
N MET A 84 -12.96 -28.94 -14.44
CA MET A 84 -14.22 -29.59 -14.04
C MET A 84 -15.22 -29.70 -15.19
N ALA A 85 -15.31 -28.68 -16.04
CA ALA A 85 -16.17 -28.71 -17.22
C ALA A 85 -15.69 -29.79 -18.21
N HIS A 86 -14.38 -29.88 -18.43
CA HIS A 86 -13.80 -30.81 -19.38
C HIS A 86 -13.82 -32.27 -18.90
N SER A 87 -13.66 -32.49 -17.59
CA SER A 87 -13.72 -33.82 -16.97
C SER A 87 -15.15 -34.37 -16.79
N GLY A 88 -16.17 -33.54 -17.05
CA GLY A 88 -17.59 -33.91 -16.85
C GLY A 88 -18.07 -33.79 -15.40
N ASP A 89 -17.22 -33.34 -14.48
CA ASP A 89 -17.57 -33.13 -13.07
C ASP A 89 -18.70 -32.11 -12.89
N LEU A 90 -18.80 -31.12 -13.78
CA LEU A 90 -19.92 -30.17 -13.76
C LEU A 90 -21.28 -30.83 -14.09
N ASN A 91 -21.29 -31.82 -14.99
CA ASN A 91 -22.50 -32.58 -15.33
C ASN A 91 -23.00 -33.37 -14.11
N ASN A 92 -22.08 -33.97 -13.35
CA ASN A 92 -22.39 -34.67 -12.10
C ASN A 92 -22.98 -33.74 -11.02
N ARG A 93 -22.80 -32.42 -11.17
CA ARG A 93 -23.35 -31.38 -10.30
C ARG A 93 -24.63 -30.73 -10.86
N GLY A 94 -25.17 -31.24 -11.97
CA GLY A 94 -26.39 -30.73 -12.60
C GLY A 94 -26.18 -29.40 -13.34
N VAL A 95 -24.93 -29.00 -13.61
CA VAL A 95 -24.61 -27.84 -14.42
C VAL A 95 -24.39 -28.35 -15.85
N VAL A 96 -25.39 -28.16 -16.70
CA VAL A 96 -25.40 -28.50 -18.14
C VAL A 96 -24.95 -27.32 -19.00
#